data_AF-A0A8R7RCV4-F1
#
_entry.id   AF-A0A8R7RCV4-F1
#
_cell.length_a   1.000
_cell.length_b   1.000
_cell.length_c   1.000
_cell.angle_alpha   90.00
_cell.angle_beta   90.00
_cell.angle_gamma   90.00
#
_symmetry.space_group_name_H-M   'P 1'
#
loop_
_entity.id
_entity.type
_entity.pdbx_description
1 polymer ?
#
loop_
_entity_poly.entity_id
_entity_poly.type
_entity_poly.pdbx_seq_one_letter_code
_entity_poly.pdbx_strand_id
1 'polypeptide(L)' 'MSDSIKEAQETCSEDAASGECAAAWDEVEELSAAASHARDKLKDSDPLENYCKENPETDECRTYDS' A
#
# COMPACT_ATOMS: atom_id res chain seq x y z
N MET A 1 -11.78 -2.71 -3.54
CA MET A 1 -11.22 -3.78 -2.68
C MET A 1 -12.31 -4.63 -2.07
N SER A 2 -13.16 -4.11 -1.16
CA SER A 2 -14.24 -4.92 -0.58
C SER A 2 -15.26 -5.41 -1.63
N ASP A 3 -15.54 -4.61 -2.65
CA ASP A 3 -16.44 -5.00 -3.73
C ASP A 3 -15.79 -6.01 -4.69
N SER A 4 -14.52 -5.83 -5.04
CA SER A 4 -13.77 -6.80 -5.87
C SER A 4 -13.55 -8.15 -5.17
N ILE A 5 -13.41 -8.18 -3.85
CA ILE A 5 -13.39 -9.44 -3.08
C ILE A 5 -14.74 -10.15 -3.16
N LYS A 6 -15.86 -9.42 -3.06
CA LYS A 6 -17.20 -10.02 -3.19
C LYS A 6 -17.44 -10.55 -4.58
N GLU A 7 -17.05 -9.79 -5.60
CA GLU A 7 -17.12 -10.21 -6.99
C GLU A 7 -16.31 -11.49 -7.23
N ALA A 8 -15.06 -11.55 -6.76
CA ALA A 8 -14.25 -12.77 -6.84
C ALA A 8 -14.90 -13.95 -6.10
N GLN A 9 -15.50 -13.73 -4.93
CA GLN A 9 -16.25 -14.77 -4.20
C GLN A 9 -17.46 -15.26 -4.99
N GLU A 10 -18.24 -14.35 -5.60
CA GLU A 10 -19.40 -14.68 -6.42
C GLU A 10 -19.00 -15.45 -7.69
N THR A 11 -18.00 -14.96 -8.43
CA THR A 11 -17.46 -15.62 -9.64
C THR A 11 -16.90 -17.01 -9.35
N CYS A 12 -16.25 -17.19 -8.19
CA CYS A 12 -15.67 -18.47 -7.79
C CYS A 12 -16.66 -19.42 -7.09
N SER A 13 -17.92 -19.02 -6.87
CA SER A 13 -18.87 -19.80 -6.06
C SER A 13 -19.26 -21.13 -6.72
N GLU A 14 -19.27 -21.19 -8.05
CA GLU A 14 -19.67 -22.39 -8.81
C GLU A 14 -18.48 -23.28 -9.18
N ASP A 15 -17.39 -22.68 -9.70
CA ASP A 15 -16.17 -23.39 -10.06
C ASP A 15 -14.92 -22.59 -9.68
N ALA A 16 -14.28 -23.03 -8.59
CA ALA A 16 -13.07 -22.42 -8.07
C ALA A 16 -11.82 -22.67 -8.94
N ALA A 17 -11.86 -23.62 -9.88
CA ALA A 17 -10.76 -23.90 -10.79
C ALA A 17 -10.93 -23.22 -12.16
N SER A 18 -12.04 -22.50 -12.36
CA SER A 18 -12.32 -21.78 -13.59
C SER A 18 -11.30 -20.66 -13.84
N GLY A 19 -11.03 -20.40 -15.12
CA GLY A 19 -10.17 -19.27 -15.50
C GLY A 19 -10.76 -17.92 -15.11
N GLU A 20 -12.09 -17.81 -15.07
CA GLU A 20 -12.81 -16.60 -14.62
C GLU A 20 -12.61 -16.37 -13.12
N CYS A 21 -12.68 -17.43 -12.31
CA CYS A 21 -12.35 -17.35 -10.90
C CYS A 21 -10.90 -16.93 -10.66
N ALA A 22 -9.94 -17.51 -11.39
CA ALA A 22 -8.54 -17.12 -11.30
C ALA A 22 -8.33 -15.64 -11.67
N ALA A 23 -8.90 -15.19 -12.79
CA ALA A 23 -8.79 -13.79 -13.22
C ALA A 23 -9.40 -12.80 -12.21
N ALA A 24 -10.52 -13.16 -11.57
CA ALA A 24 -11.14 -12.31 -10.55
C ALA A 24 -10.25 -12.19 -9.29
N TRP A 25 -9.57 -13.27 -8.89
CA TRP A 25 -8.61 -13.21 -7.79
C TRP A 25 -7.30 -12.51 -8.15
N ASP A 26 -6.83 -12.61 -9.39
CA ASP A 26 -5.68 -11.84 -9.88
C ASP A 26 -5.96 -10.33 -9.78
N GLU A 27 -7.17 -9.87 -10.14
CA GLU A 27 -7.55 -8.47 -9.95
C GLU A 27 -7.52 -8.05 -8.46
N VAL A 28 -8.05 -8.90 -7.57
CA VAL A 28 -8.01 -8.63 -6.12
C VAL A 28 -6.57 -8.54 -5.62
N GLU A 29 -5.68 -9.42 -6.08
CA GLU A 29 -4.27 -9.42 -5.71
C GLU A 29 -3.58 -8.12 -6.12
N GLU A 30 -3.74 -7.70 -7.38
CA GLU A 30 -3.18 -6.47 -7.91
C GLU A 30 -3.68 -5.23 -7.16
N LEU A 31 -4.99 -5.15 -6.89
CA LEU A 31 -5.57 -4.06 -6.10
C LEU A 31 -5.02 -4.04 -4.66
N SER A 32 -4.81 -5.22 -4.07
CA SER A 32 -4.23 -5.38 -2.74
C SER A 32 -2.78 -4.90 -2.70
N ALA A 33 -1.99 -5.30 -3.69
CA ALA A 33 -0.59 -4.90 -3.82
C ALA A 33 -0.47 -3.39 -4.01
N ALA A 34 -1.26 -2.79 -4.90
CA ALA A 34 -1.31 -1.36 -5.11
C ALA A 34 -1.67 -0.59 -3.82
N ALA A 35 -2.65 -1.08 -3.06
CA ALA A 35 -3.03 -0.48 -1.78
C ALA A 35 -1.92 -0.58 -0.73
N SER A 36 -1.22 -1.73 -0.64
CA SER A 36 -0.07 -1.86 0.26
C SER A 36 1.07 -0.94 -0.13
N HIS A 37 1.40 -0.85 -1.41
CA HIS A 37 2.43 0.07 -1.91
C HIS A 37 2.09 1.53 -1.62
N ALA A 38 0.82 1.93 -1.81
CA ALA A 38 0.37 3.28 -1.46
C ALA A 38 0.55 3.56 0.04
N ARG A 39 0.19 2.59 0.90
CA ARG A 39 0.38 2.71 2.35
C ARG A 39 1.84 2.76 2.75
N ASP A 40 2.71 1.98 2.12
CA ASP A 40 4.14 1.97 2.45
C ASP A 40 4.79 3.31 2.10
N LYS A 41 4.40 3.94 0.98
CA LYS A 41 4.82 5.31 0.66
C LYS A 41 4.40 6.36 1.70
N LEU A 42 3.32 6.11 2.45
CA LEU A 42 2.90 7.00 3.54
C LEU A 42 3.72 6.79 4.82
N LYS A 43 4.47 5.70 4.94
CA LYS A 43 5.36 5.44 6.09
C LYS A 43 6.70 6.14 5.98
N ASP A 44 7.10 6.55 4.77
CA ASP A 44 8.41 7.14 4.49
C ASP A 44 8.58 8.58 5.02
N SER A 45 7.57 9.15 5.67
CA SER A 45 7.71 10.45 6.35
C SER A 45 8.00 10.26 7.84
N ASP A 46 9.28 10.22 8.21
CA ASP A 46 9.68 10.42 9.61
C ASP A 46 9.23 11.84 10.03
N PRO A 47 8.37 11.98 11.06
CA PRO A 47 7.96 13.28 11.55
C PRO A 47 9.12 14.20 11.89
N LEU A 48 10.24 13.64 12.39
CA LEU A 48 11.46 14.40 12.67
C LEU A 48 12.13 14.86 11.38
N GLU A 49 12.20 14.00 10.35
CA GLU A 49 12.80 14.39 9.06
C GLU A 49 11.99 15.53 8.40
N ASN A 50 10.66 15.46 8.44
CA ASN A 50 9.80 16.56 7.97
C ASN A 50 9.99 17.83 8.80
N TYR A 51 10.07 17.72 10.12
CA TYR A 51 10.34 18.85 11.00
C TYR A 51 11.69 19.51 10.70
N CYS A 52 12.73 18.71 10.48
CA CYS A 52 14.08 19.18 10.16
C CYS A 52 14.21 19.81 8.77
N LYS A 53 13.37 19.42 7.80
CA LYS A 53 13.28 20.10 6.51
C LYS A 53 12.82 21.56 6.65
N GLU A 54 11.95 21.83 7.61
CA GLU A 54 11.40 23.16 7.87
C GLU A 54 12.17 23.95 8.94
N ASN A 55 12.84 23.26 9.86
CA ASN A 55 13.53 23.86 11.02
C ASN A 55 14.96 23.28 11.18
N PRO A 56 15.84 23.41 10.17
CA PRO A 56 17.17 22.78 10.17
C PRO A 56 18.10 23.28 11.28
N GLU A 57 17.84 24.44 11.86
CA GLU A 57 18.64 25.07 12.91
C GLU A 57 18.39 24.53 14.33
N THR A 58 17.30 23.80 14.52
CA THR A 58 16.88 23.24 15.80
C THR A 58 17.87 22.19 16.29
N ASP A 59 17.96 22.02 17.61
CA ASP A 59 18.96 21.12 18.22
C ASP A 59 18.73 19.66 17.78
N GLU A 60 17.48 19.28 17.53
CA GLU A 60 17.05 17.97 17.03
C GLU A 60 17.48 17.70 15.58
N CYS A 61 17.85 18.74 14.82
CA CYS A 61 18.09 18.67 13.38
C CYS A 61 19.52 19.03 12.96
N ARG A 62 20.37 19.44 13.91
CA ARG A 62 21.78 19.72 13.64
C ARG A 62 22.51 18.45 13.21
N THR A 63 22.93 18.42 11.96
CA THR A 63 23.83 17.42 11.40
C THR A 63 25.19 18.06 11.17
N TYR A 64 26.27 17.32 11.44
CA TYR A 64 27.65 17.77 11.23
C TYR A 64 28.28 16.91 10.15
N ASP A 65 28.85 17.54 9.12
CA ASP A 65 29.69 16.83 8.14
C ASP A 65 31.00 16.42 8.81
N SER A 66 31.36 15.14 8.68
CA SER A 66 32.57 14.53 9.26
C SER A 66 33.68 14.36 8.24
#